data_AF-A0AA39PX47-F1
#
_entry.id   AF-A0AA39PX47-F1
#
_cell.length_a   1.000
_cell.length_b   1.000
_cell.length_c   1.000
_cell.angle_alpha   90.00
_cell.angle_beta   90.00
_cell.angle_gamma   90.00
#
_symmetry.space_group_name_H-M   'P 1'
#
loop_
_entity.id
_entity.type
_entity.pdbx_description
1 polymer ?
#
loop_
_entity_poly.entity_id
_entity_poly.type
_entity_poly.pdbx_seq_one_letter_code
_entity_poly.pdbx_strand_id
1 'polypeptide(L)'
;MSIAEINGSSTLDPWHDVHEDAEVEEPGIRGAGGHGQNPAVQEIGSGEEEKDAELDKEEEEDQVAVAPPPPFADAANAKTVFGMKRSNPTVVQGNETYDYEEKYPEDAPYEEAAPAARVWKTYEDESRKRDVNMVEESRDSVDVLLVFAGLFSAVVTTFVAQTSQSLQPDYAPMSAYLLYESVLVQRAIANGSQVNSIAPSPLNPIIAFVPATTDVRVNGLWFTSLFLSLTTAPVAVLVKQWLHHYVDLPFGTPRERSFTRHFRYAGFEKWHVQVIIGLLPVLMHIALALFLSGLVIFLQPLRAALSWIICAGTVLVYTAYVVEIILPIIFPECPYRTPLCDLVYISLRHIIPRVTWEHKDMFFDLYQQGYFRAMFRHLPRVHA
;
A
#
# COMPACT_ATOMS: atom_id res chain seq x y z
N MET A 1 -49.56 -20.80 45.93
CA MET A 1 -50.24 -21.71 44.97
C MET A 1 -49.24 -22.81 44.64
N SER A 2 -49.70 -24.06 44.72
CA SER A 2 -48.92 -25.28 44.91
C SER A 2 -48.36 -25.89 43.61
N ILE A 3 -47.16 -26.49 43.73
CA ILE A 3 -46.56 -27.68 43.07
C ILE A 3 -47.31 -28.36 41.91
N ALA A 4 -46.58 -28.69 40.83
CA ALA A 4 -46.45 -30.06 40.27
C ALA A 4 -45.41 -30.17 39.13
N GLU A 5 -44.36 -30.96 39.38
CA GLU A 5 -43.56 -31.71 38.39
C GLU A 5 -44.36 -32.92 37.84
N ILE A 6 -43.87 -33.51 36.73
CA ILE A 6 -43.90 -34.93 36.22
C ILE A 6 -43.60 -34.80 34.71
N ASN A 7 -42.49 -35.23 34.07
CA ASN A 7 -41.67 -36.47 34.02
C ASN A 7 -42.26 -37.65 33.19
N GLY A 8 -41.41 -38.23 32.33
CA GLY A 8 -41.63 -39.49 31.57
C GLY A 8 -41.78 -39.29 30.05
N SER A 9 -40.79 -39.48 29.17
CA SER A 9 -39.91 -40.65 28.86
C SER A 9 -40.50 -41.63 27.84
N SER A 10 -39.60 -42.06 26.95
CA SER A 10 -39.61 -43.26 26.10
C SER A 10 -40.32 -43.17 24.74
N THR A 11 -39.79 -43.64 23.60
CA THR A 11 -38.52 -44.24 23.10
C THR A 11 -38.92 -44.80 21.72
N LEU A 12 -38.04 -44.76 20.71
CA LEU A 12 -37.75 -45.88 19.78
C LEU A 12 -36.95 -45.37 18.55
N ASP A 13 -35.64 -45.31 18.77
CA ASP A 13 -34.58 -46.09 18.11
C ASP A 13 -34.33 -46.15 16.59
N PRO A 14 -33.05 -46.39 16.24
CA PRO A 14 -32.44 -46.23 14.92
C PRO A 14 -32.06 -47.58 14.27
N TRP A 15 -31.61 -47.55 13.02
CA TRP A 15 -30.91 -48.67 12.37
C TRP A 15 -29.49 -48.17 12.02
N HIS A 16 -28.41 -48.67 12.66
CA HIS A 16 -27.62 -49.89 12.35
C HIS A 16 -27.06 -49.87 10.90
N ASP A 17 -25.82 -50.20 10.54
CA ASP A 17 -24.51 -50.49 11.16
C ASP A 17 -23.68 -51.18 10.03
N VAL A 18 -22.39 -50.87 9.80
CA VAL A 18 -21.22 -51.77 10.01
C VAL A 18 -21.00 -52.82 8.86
N HIS A 19 -19.83 -53.20 8.30
CA HIS A 19 -18.42 -53.44 8.74
C HIS A 19 -17.47 -53.57 7.49
N GLU A 20 -16.14 -53.38 7.70
CA GLU A 20 -14.95 -54.17 7.19
C GLU A 20 -14.72 -54.36 5.66
N ASP A 21 -13.53 -54.48 5.02
CA ASP A 21 -12.08 -54.62 5.29
C ASP A 21 -11.34 -54.33 3.94
N ALA A 22 -10.19 -53.61 3.88
CA ALA A 22 -8.79 -54.07 3.79
C ALA A 22 -8.25 -54.61 2.43
N GLU A 23 -6.97 -54.27 2.16
CA GLU A 23 -5.96 -54.81 1.20
C GLU A 23 -5.96 -54.30 -0.27
N VAL A 24 -4.97 -53.51 -0.70
CA VAL A 24 -3.56 -53.79 -1.13
C VAL A 24 -3.47 -54.37 -2.55
N GLU A 25 -2.89 -53.61 -3.49
CA GLU A 25 -1.80 -54.07 -4.38
C GLU A 25 -1.24 -52.90 -5.24
N GLU A 26 0.04 -52.60 -5.05
CA GLU A 26 0.99 -52.13 -6.06
C GLU A 26 1.76 -53.39 -6.52
N PRO A 27 2.26 -53.51 -7.78
CA PRO A 27 3.55 -52.90 -8.08
C PRO A 27 3.86 -52.54 -9.56
N GLY A 28 4.65 -51.47 -9.75
CA GLY A 28 6.04 -51.63 -10.21
C GLY A 28 6.46 -51.76 -11.69
N ILE A 29 7.37 -50.83 -12.08
CA ILE A 29 8.72 -51.06 -12.66
C ILE A 29 8.98 -50.90 -14.19
N ARG A 30 10.00 -50.05 -14.47
CA ARG A 30 10.94 -49.92 -15.63
C ARG A 30 10.37 -49.37 -16.96
N GLY A 31 11.09 -48.55 -17.72
CA GLY A 31 12.44 -48.03 -17.65
C GLY A 31 12.88 -47.46 -19.03
N ALA A 32 13.79 -46.47 -18.98
CA ALA A 32 14.80 -46.11 -19.99
C ALA A 32 14.42 -45.89 -21.48
N GLY A 33 14.57 -44.62 -21.92
CA GLY A 33 15.62 -44.23 -22.88
C GLY A 33 15.32 -44.25 -24.39
N GLY A 34 15.64 -43.12 -25.05
CA GLY A 34 16.26 -43.14 -26.38
C GLY A 34 15.55 -42.44 -27.55
N HIS A 35 15.97 -41.19 -27.80
CA HIS A 35 16.48 -40.65 -29.09
C HIS A 35 15.70 -40.84 -30.41
N GLY A 36 15.48 -39.72 -31.13
CA GLY A 36 15.63 -39.71 -32.61
C GLY A 36 14.69 -38.84 -33.45
N GLN A 37 15.20 -37.67 -33.87
CA GLN A 37 15.15 -37.10 -35.23
C GLN A 37 13.88 -36.38 -35.79
N ASN A 38 14.08 -35.05 -35.95
CA ASN A 38 13.54 -34.04 -36.89
C ASN A 38 13.25 -34.53 -38.35
N PRO A 39 12.55 -33.78 -39.25
CA PRO A 39 12.61 -32.30 -39.40
C PRO A 39 11.35 -31.54 -39.86
N ALA A 40 11.50 -30.21 -39.88
CA ALA A 40 10.69 -29.21 -40.59
C ALA A 40 10.73 -29.37 -42.12
N VAL A 41 9.71 -28.86 -42.83
CA VAL A 41 9.82 -27.89 -43.94
C VAL A 41 8.43 -27.31 -44.23
N GLN A 42 8.42 -25.98 -44.38
CA GLN A 42 7.37 -25.04 -44.72
C GLN A 42 7.45 -24.68 -46.21
N GLU A 43 6.35 -24.24 -46.82
CA GLU A 43 6.19 -23.34 -48.00
C GLU A 43 4.89 -23.74 -48.75
N ILE A 44 4.08 -22.93 -49.45
CA ILE A 44 3.85 -21.50 -49.75
C ILE A 44 2.53 -21.53 -50.57
N GLY A 45 1.75 -20.43 -50.62
CA GLY A 45 1.07 -20.09 -51.89
C GLY A 45 -0.37 -19.60 -51.81
N SER A 46 -0.50 -18.29 -51.99
CA SER A 46 -1.64 -17.42 -52.26
C SER A 46 -2.57 -17.82 -53.43
N GLY A 47 -3.82 -17.33 -53.38
CA GLY A 47 -4.73 -17.15 -54.52
C GLY A 47 -6.01 -16.38 -54.14
N GLU A 48 -6.28 -15.28 -54.85
CA GLU A 48 -7.44 -14.36 -54.75
C GLU A 48 -8.65 -14.80 -55.61
N GLU A 49 -9.73 -13.97 -55.53
CA GLU A 49 -10.93 -13.81 -56.41
C GLU A 49 -12.18 -14.67 -56.11
N GLU A 50 -13.44 -14.24 -56.22
CA GLU A 50 -14.19 -12.95 -56.30
C GLU A 50 -15.72 -13.30 -56.33
N LYS A 51 -16.61 -12.30 -56.13
CA LYS A 51 -18.08 -12.21 -56.42
C LYS A 51 -19.09 -12.75 -55.38
N ASP A 52 -20.19 -12.08 -55.03
CA ASP A 52 -21.23 -11.41 -55.87
C ASP A 52 -21.84 -10.12 -55.27
N ALA A 53 -22.35 -9.25 -56.15
CA ALA A 53 -23.32 -8.14 -55.92
C ALA A 53 -24.77 -8.73 -55.87
N GLU A 54 -25.85 -8.08 -55.40
CA GLU A 54 -26.47 -6.81 -55.81
C GLU A 54 -27.84 -6.68 -55.06
N LEU A 55 -28.30 -5.47 -54.68
CA LEU A 55 -29.65 -4.88 -54.91
C LEU A 55 -30.12 -3.86 -53.84
N ASP A 56 -30.37 -2.66 -54.35
CA ASP A 56 -30.90 -1.45 -53.75
C ASP A 56 -32.40 -1.49 -53.41
N LYS A 57 -32.81 -0.59 -52.48
CA LYS A 57 -34.02 0.24 -52.60
C LYS A 57 -33.89 1.52 -51.77
N GLU A 58 -33.99 2.64 -52.47
CA GLU A 58 -34.08 4.01 -51.99
C GLU A 58 -35.50 4.36 -51.48
N GLU A 59 -35.61 5.26 -50.50
CA GLU A 59 -36.68 6.26 -50.35
C GLU A 59 -36.09 7.50 -49.62
N GLU A 60 -36.07 8.66 -50.29
CA GLU A 60 -35.85 10.03 -49.79
C GLU A 60 -36.99 10.44 -48.81
N GLU A 61 -36.90 11.32 -47.81
CA GLU A 61 -36.50 12.75 -47.69
C GLU A 61 -36.50 13.00 -46.14
N ASP A 62 -35.63 13.77 -45.48
CA ASP A 62 -35.56 15.23 -45.48
C ASP A 62 -34.31 15.65 -44.68
N GLN A 63 -33.53 16.59 -45.22
CA GLN A 63 -32.23 17.03 -44.69
C GLN A 63 -32.37 18.31 -43.85
N VAL A 64 -31.84 18.29 -42.62
CA VAL A 64 -31.32 19.50 -41.96
C VAL A 64 -29.82 19.29 -41.71
N ALA A 65 -29.02 20.06 -42.42
CA ALA A 65 -27.56 19.98 -42.43
C ALA A 65 -26.94 20.33 -41.06
N VAL A 66 -26.12 19.41 -40.52
CA VAL A 66 -25.18 19.69 -39.42
C VAL A 66 -23.78 19.50 -39.98
N ALA A 67 -22.97 20.56 -39.93
CA ALA A 67 -21.61 20.60 -40.48
C ALA A 67 -20.67 19.61 -39.77
N PRO A 68 -19.68 19.03 -40.48
CA PRO A 68 -18.70 18.13 -39.88
C PRO A 68 -17.65 18.90 -39.06
N PRO A 69 -17.09 18.30 -37.98
CA PRO A 69 -16.03 18.94 -37.19
C PRO A 69 -14.70 18.99 -37.97
N PRO A 70 -13.84 20.01 -37.73
CA PRO A 70 -12.57 20.14 -38.44
C PRO A 70 -11.52 19.11 -37.99
N PRO A 71 -10.54 18.78 -38.84
CA PRO A 71 -9.55 17.74 -38.58
C PRO A 71 -8.51 18.18 -37.54
N PHE A 72 -8.26 17.33 -36.55
CA PHE A 72 -7.17 17.51 -35.59
C PHE A 72 -5.82 17.24 -36.25
N ALA A 73 -4.93 18.23 -36.18
CA ALA A 73 -3.55 18.16 -36.61
C ALA A 73 -2.68 17.31 -35.65
N ASP A 74 -1.69 16.68 -36.24
CA ASP A 74 -0.69 15.74 -35.73
C ASP A 74 -0.19 15.92 -34.29
N ALA A 75 -0.30 14.86 -33.49
CA ALA A 75 0.30 14.74 -32.16
C ALA A 75 1.69 14.09 -32.23
N ALA A 76 2.75 14.91 -32.24
CA ALA A 76 4.13 14.45 -32.11
C ALA A 76 4.90 15.24 -31.03
N ASN A 77 4.79 14.81 -29.77
CA ASN A 77 5.91 14.75 -28.81
C ASN A 77 5.46 14.17 -27.45
N ALA A 78 5.85 12.93 -27.16
CA ALA A 78 5.79 12.37 -25.81
C ALA A 78 7.21 12.34 -25.24
N LYS A 79 7.44 12.99 -24.09
CA LYS A 79 8.74 12.97 -23.41
C LYS A 79 8.70 11.97 -22.26
N THR A 80 9.44 10.88 -22.41
CA THR A 80 9.55 9.78 -21.45
C THR A 80 10.56 10.11 -20.36
N VAL A 81 10.22 9.88 -19.09
CA VAL A 81 11.19 9.80 -17.98
C VAL A 81 10.88 8.52 -17.20
N PHE A 82 11.88 7.66 -17.04
CA PHE A 82 11.81 6.38 -16.31
C PHE A 82 10.77 5.36 -16.82
N GLY A 83 10.59 5.27 -18.15
CA GLY A 83 9.86 4.14 -18.77
C GLY A 83 8.34 4.10 -18.52
N MET A 84 7.79 4.99 -17.69
CA MET A 84 6.35 5.21 -17.55
C MET A 84 5.89 6.25 -18.56
N LYS A 85 4.87 5.88 -19.34
CA LYS A 85 4.14 6.82 -20.22
C LYS A 85 3.41 7.79 -19.31
N ARG A 86 3.97 8.99 -19.11
CA ARG A 86 3.23 10.11 -18.56
C ARG A 86 2.17 10.45 -19.62
N SER A 87 0.91 10.12 -19.37
CA SER A 87 -0.17 10.80 -20.08
C SER A 87 0.02 12.27 -19.78
N ASN A 88 0.33 13.06 -20.82
CA ASN A 88 0.29 14.51 -20.67
C ASN A 88 -1.12 14.82 -20.18
N PRO A 89 -1.30 15.41 -18.99
CA PRO A 89 -2.57 16.02 -18.70
C PRO A 89 -2.70 17.10 -19.77
N THR A 90 -3.79 17.06 -20.54
CA THR A 90 -4.27 18.27 -21.18
C THR A 90 -4.68 19.20 -20.05
N VAL A 91 -3.70 19.79 -19.36
CA VAL A 91 -3.91 21.00 -18.60
C VAL A 91 -4.13 22.04 -19.70
N VAL A 92 -5.41 22.26 -20.01
CA VAL A 92 -5.84 23.47 -20.70
C VAL A 92 -5.51 24.63 -19.77
N GLN A 93 -4.24 25.04 -19.76
CA GLN A 93 -3.80 26.22 -19.05
C GLN A 93 -3.84 27.38 -20.04
N GLY A 94 -4.98 28.08 -20.05
CA GLY A 94 -5.15 29.30 -20.82
C GLY A 94 -6.61 29.71 -20.99
N ASN A 95 -7.17 30.40 -19.99
CA ASN A 95 -8.26 31.38 -20.17
C ASN A 95 -9.65 30.88 -20.65
N GLU A 96 -10.09 29.66 -20.30
CA GLU A 96 -11.51 29.32 -20.43
C GLU A 96 -12.29 29.99 -19.30
N THR A 97 -12.80 31.20 -19.54
CA THR A 97 -13.90 31.77 -18.76
C THR A 97 -15.03 30.74 -18.80
N TYR A 98 -15.36 30.12 -17.67
CA TYR A 98 -16.44 29.13 -17.56
C TYR A 98 -17.79 29.81 -17.70
N ASP A 99 -18.09 30.31 -18.89
CA ASP A 99 -19.38 30.86 -19.20
C ASP A 99 -20.36 29.71 -19.50
N TYR A 100 -20.91 29.14 -18.42
CA TYR A 100 -21.95 28.14 -18.53
C TYR A 100 -23.26 28.71 -19.10
N GLU A 101 -23.39 30.04 -19.24
CA GLU A 101 -24.50 30.71 -19.92
C GLU A 101 -24.35 30.64 -21.43
N GLU A 102 -23.11 30.70 -21.94
CA GLU A 102 -22.81 30.46 -23.34
C GLU A 102 -22.86 28.96 -23.71
N LYS A 103 -22.32 28.10 -22.84
CA LYS A 103 -22.21 26.65 -23.11
C LYS A 103 -23.54 25.91 -23.11
N TYR A 104 -24.48 26.34 -22.27
CA TYR A 104 -25.80 25.73 -22.14
C TYR A 104 -26.85 26.85 -22.21
N PRO A 105 -27.75 26.84 -23.21
CA PRO A 105 -28.80 27.86 -23.32
C PRO A 105 -29.77 27.78 -22.14
N GLU A 106 -30.48 28.87 -21.87
CA GLU A 106 -31.54 28.89 -20.85
C GLU A 106 -32.61 27.84 -21.15
N ASP A 107 -33.02 27.10 -20.12
CA ASP A 107 -34.11 26.14 -20.22
C ASP A 107 -35.44 26.90 -20.37
N ALA A 108 -36.44 26.25 -20.98
CA ALA A 108 -37.77 26.84 -21.07
C ALA A 108 -38.35 27.13 -19.68
N PRO A 109 -39.21 28.16 -19.53
CA PRO A 109 -39.89 28.41 -18.26
C PRO A 109 -40.57 27.13 -17.74
N TYR A 110 -40.37 26.81 -16.47
CA TYR A 110 -40.82 25.57 -15.80
C TYR A 110 -40.05 24.27 -16.14
N GLU A 111 -39.04 24.30 -17.01
CA GLU A 111 -38.19 23.14 -17.34
C GLU A 111 -36.81 23.18 -16.67
N GLU A 112 -36.55 24.16 -15.81
CA GLU A 112 -35.27 24.39 -15.10
C GLU A 112 -34.82 23.21 -14.21
N ALA A 113 -35.72 22.31 -13.85
CA ALA A 113 -35.44 21.09 -13.07
C ALA A 113 -35.61 19.79 -13.87
N ALA A 114 -35.89 19.88 -15.17
CA ALA A 114 -36.08 18.74 -16.05
C ALA A 114 -34.85 17.82 -16.07
N PRO A 115 -34.98 16.54 -16.48
CA PRO A 115 -33.87 15.58 -16.47
C PRO A 115 -32.63 16.01 -17.27
N ALA A 116 -32.81 16.87 -18.28
CA ALA A 116 -31.77 17.42 -19.14
C ALA A 116 -31.54 18.93 -18.95
N ALA A 117 -32.05 19.50 -17.85
CA ALA A 117 -31.90 20.92 -17.54
C ALA A 117 -30.43 21.34 -17.42
N ARG A 118 -30.17 22.61 -17.73
CA ARG A 118 -28.86 23.26 -17.69
C ARG A 118 -28.15 23.10 -16.35
N VAL A 119 -28.88 23.11 -15.23
CA VAL A 119 -28.30 22.94 -13.89
C VAL A 119 -27.59 21.60 -13.73
N TRP A 120 -28.17 20.51 -14.25
CA TRP A 120 -27.58 19.18 -14.14
C TRP A 120 -26.36 19.01 -15.04
N LYS A 121 -26.41 19.59 -16.26
CA LYS A 121 -25.28 19.59 -17.19
C LYS A 121 -24.09 20.37 -16.63
N THR A 122 -24.35 21.54 -16.05
CA THR A 122 -23.33 22.39 -15.41
C THR A 122 -22.72 21.68 -14.19
N TYR A 123 -23.57 21.11 -13.34
CA TYR A 123 -23.11 20.32 -12.19
C TYR A 123 -22.25 19.13 -12.61
N GLU A 124 -22.66 18.40 -13.63
CA GLU A 124 -21.92 17.24 -14.15
C GLU A 124 -20.53 17.66 -14.65
N ASP A 125 -20.43 18.77 -15.38
CA ASP A 125 -19.16 19.29 -15.87
C ASP A 125 -18.19 19.69 -14.74
N GLU A 126 -18.67 20.48 -13.78
CA GLU A 126 -17.86 20.91 -12.63
C GLU A 126 -17.45 19.72 -11.75
N SER A 127 -18.40 18.83 -11.45
CA SER A 127 -18.13 17.65 -10.63
C SER A 127 -17.16 16.68 -11.31
N ARG A 128 -17.29 16.46 -12.62
CA ARG A 128 -16.37 15.61 -13.39
C ARG A 128 -14.95 16.17 -13.37
N LYS A 129 -14.75 17.47 -13.56
CA LYS A 129 -13.43 18.10 -13.47
C LYS A 129 -12.80 17.85 -12.09
N ARG A 130 -13.58 18.06 -11.02
CA ARG A 130 -13.12 17.84 -9.65
C ARG A 130 -12.80 16.37 -9.38
N ASP A 131 -13.64 15.45 -9.84
CA ASP A 131 -13.49 14.01 -9.61
C ASP A 131 -12.29 13.44 -10.35
N VAL A 132 -12.11 13.83 -11.62
CA VAL A 132 -10.94 13.42 -12.41
C VAL A 132 -9.66 13.91 -11.73
N ASN A 133 -9.59 15.19 -11.35
CA ASN A 133 -8.40 15.72 -10.68
C ASN A 133 -8.10 14.99 -9.36
N MET A 134 -9.11 14.79 -8.51
CA MET A 134 -8.95 14.07 -7.24
C MET A 134 -8.50 12.61 -7.45
N VAL A 135 -9.09 11.92 -8.42
CA VAL A 135 -8.80 10.51 -8.71
C VAL A 135 -7.42 10.34 -9.33
N GLU A 136 -7.03 11.22 -10.26
CA GLU A 136 -5.70 11.22 -10.85
C GLU A 136 -4.63 11.48 -9.81
N GLU A 137 -4.78 12.51 -8.96
CA GLU A 137 -3.85 12.78 -7.86
C GLU A 137 -3.72 11.59 -6.91
N SER A 138 -4.85 11.00 -6.52
CA SER A 138 -4.88 9.82 -5.64
C SER A 138 -4.19 8.62 -6.29
N ARG A 139 -4.45 8.37 -7.57
CA ARG A 139 -3.86 7.25 -8.32
C ARG A 139 -2.35 7.42 -8.47
N ASP A 140 -1.90 8.61 -8.84
CA ASP A 140 -0.49 8.94 -9.02
C ASP A 140 0.27 8.78 -7.69
N SER A 141 -0.31 9.25 -6.58
CA SER A 141 0.25 9.04 -5.24
C SER A 141 0.37 7.55 -4.88
N VAL A 142 -0.67 6.76 -5.16
CA VAL A 142 -0.69 5.32 -4.89
C VAL A 142 0.29 4.56 -5.78
N ASP A 143 0.46 4.97 -7.04
CA ASP A 143 1.43 4.41 -7.98
C ASP A 143 2.87 4.58 -7.50
N VAL A 144 3.24 5.80 -7.11
CA VAL A 144 4.56 6.09 -6.55
C VAL A 144 4.80 5.27 -5.28
N LEU A 145 3.79 5.20 -4.41
CA LEU A 145 3.89 4.45 -3.17
C LEU A 145 4.08 2.94 -3.41
N LEU A 146 3.41 2.37 -4.41
CA LEU A 146 3.52 0.96 -4.74
C LEU A 146 4.93 0.60 -5.23
N VAL A 147 5.53 1.47 -6.07
CA VAL A 147 6.92 1.30 -6.51
C VAL A 147 7.86 1.37 -5.31
N PHE A 148 7.67 2.36 -4.43
CA PHE A 148 8.46 2.49 -3.22
C PHE A 148 8.34 1.26 -2.31
N ALA A 149 7.11 0.76 -2.09
CA ALA A 149 6.84 -0.43 -1.29
C ALA A 149 7.53 -1.68 -1.88
N GLY A 150 7.49 -1.87 -3.19
CA GLY A 150 8.18 -2.98 -3.85
C GLY A 150 9.70 -2.93 -3.67
N LEU A 151 10.31 -1.77 -3.95
CA LEU A 151 11.75 -1.57 -3.81
C LEU A 151 12.21 -1.71 -2.35
N PHE A 152 11.50 -1.08 -1.42
CA PHE A 152 11.80 -1.18 0.00
C PHE A 152 11.66 -2.62 0.50
N SER A 153 10.59 -3.33 0.12
CA SER A 153 10.41 -4.75 0.49
C SER A 153 11.56 -5.61 -0.02
N ALA A 154 12.05 -5.38 -1.25
CA ALA A 154 13.19 -6.10 -1.79
C ALA A 154 14.46 -5.87 -0.95
N VAL A 155 14.75 -4.61 -0.60
CA VAL A 155 15.88 -4.28 0.26
C VAL A 155 15.74 -4.96 1.62
N VAL A 156 14.61 -4.80 2.31
CA VAL A 156 14.39 -5.43 3.63
C VAL A 156 14.49 -6.96 3.54
N THR A 157 14.00 -7.57 2.45
CA THR A 157 14.08 -9.03 2.23
C THR A 157 15.53 -9.51 2.20
N THR A 158 16.46 -8.74 1.62
CA THR A 158 17.89 -9.13 1.62
C THR A 158 18.47 -9.18 3.04
N PHE A 159 18.12 -8.22 3.88
CA PHE A 159 18.55 -8.17 5.27
C PHE A 159 17.90 -9.31 6.09
N VAL A 160 16.59 -9.51 5.92
CA VAL A 160 15.86 -10.61 6.56
C VAL A 160 16.42 -11.98 6.15
N ALA A 161 16.73 -12.18 4.87
CA ALA A 161 17.32 -13.42 4.39
C ALA A 161 18.68 -13.70 5.04
N GLN A 162 19.49 -12.66 5.26
CA GLN A 162 20.79 -12.78 5.93
C GLN A 162 20.65 -13.04 7.44
N THR A 163 19.79 -12.29 8.15
CA THR A 163 19.70 -12.39 9.61
C THR A 163 18.76 -13.46 10.12
N SER A 164 17.83 -13.96 9.30
CA SER A 164 16.95 -15.07 9.71
C SER A 164 17.74 -16.34 9.99
N GLN A 165 18.91 -16.50 9.38
CA GLN A 165 19.83 -17.60 9.67
C GLN A 165 20.37 -17.55 11.10
N SER A 166 20.48 -16.37 11.71
CA SER A 166 20.95 -16.26 13.11
C SER A 166 19.91 -16.69 14.14
N LEU A 167 18.67 -16.93 13.70
CA LEU A 167 17.62 -17.57 14.51
C LEU A 167 17.68 -19.10 14.47
N GLN A 168 18.64 -19.67 13.74
CA GLN A 168 18.85 -21.11 13.65
C GLN A 168 20.25 -21.49 14.15
N PRO A 169 20.44 -22.73 14.63
CA PRO A 169 21.76 -23.22 15.00
C PRO A 169 22.71 -23.24 13.79
N ASP A 170 23.90 -22.64 13.93
CA ASP A 170 24.94 -22.71 12.90
C ASP A 170 25.90 -23.88 13.16
N TYR A 171 25.82 -24.90 12.30
CA TYR A 171 26.65 -26.10 12.38
C TYR A 171 28.09 -25.89 11.87
N ALA A 172 28.35 -24.84 11.06
CA ALA A 172 29.69 -24.57 10.54
C ALA A 172 30.69 -24.16 11.64
N PRO A 173 30.44 -23.13 12.48
CA PRO A 173 31.31 -22.79 13.60
C PRO A 173 31.28 -23.91 14.64
N MET A 174 30.13 -24.54 14.91
CA MET A 174 30.06 -25.66 15.86
C MET A 174 31.01 -26.79 15.47
N SER A 175 31.03 -27.21 14.21
CA SER A 175 31.97 -28.23 13.73
C SER A 175 33.42 -27.78 13.79
N ALA A 176 33.72 -26.50 13.51
CA ALA A 176 35.07 -25.94 13.63
C ALA A 176 35.59 -25.96 15.07
N TYR A 177 34.75 -25.61 16.06
CA TYR A 177 35.11 -25.65 17.48
C TYR A 177 35.35 -27.09 17.96
N LEU A 178 34.50 -28.04 17.57
CA LEU A 178 34.67 -29.46 17.90
C LEU A 178 35.93 -30.06 17.25
N LEU A 179 36.22 -29.69 16.00
CA LEU A 179 37.47 -30.08 15.33
C LEU A 179 38.69 -29.48 16.03
N TYR A 180 38.63 -28.21 16.42
CA TYR A 180 39.71 -27.57 17.16
C TYR A 180 39.96 -28.24 18.51
N GLU A 181 38.90 -28.59 19.25
CA GLU A 181 39.00 -29.39 20.47
C GLU A 181 39.65 -30.76 20.20
N SER A 182 39.23 -31.45 19.15
CA SER A 182 39.81 -32.76 18.78
C SER A 182 41.33 -32.66 18.51
N VAL A 183 41.79 -31.58 17.87
CA VAL A 183 43.21 -31.33 17.61
C VAL A 183 43.96 -31.01 18.91
N LEU A 184 43.35 -30.26 19.84
CA LEU A 184 43.94 -30.00 21.15
C LEU A 184 44.09 -31.29 21.97
N VAL A 185 43.09 -32.17 21.93
CA VAL A 185 43.13 -33.49 22.58
C VAL A 185 44.26 -34.35 22.01
N GLN A 186 44.37 -34.43 20.68
CA GLN A 186 45.47 -35.14 20.03
C GLN A 186 46.84 -34.60 20.43
N ARG A 187 47.02 -33.27 20.50
CA ARG A 187 48.27 -32.64 20.92
C ARG A 187 48.60 -32.90 22.39
N ALA A 188 47.60 -32.87 23.29
CA ALA A 188 47.82 -33.16 24.70
C ALA A 188 48.27 -34.61 24.92
N ILE A 189 47.62 -35.57 24.24
CA ILE A 189 48.00 -36.99 24.28
C ILE A 189 49.43 -37.17 23.76
N ALA A 190 49.78 -36.54 22.63
CA ALA A 190 51.13 -36.61 22.07
C ALA A 190 52.22 -36.03 23.00
N ASN A 191 51.88 -35.01 23.80
CA ASN A 191 52.77 -34.39 24.77
C ASN A 191 52.72 -35.05 26.16
N GLY A 192 52.03 -36.17 26.34
CA GLY A 192 51.89 -36.86 27.63
C GLY A 192 51.10 -36.08 28.68
N SER A 193 50.32 -35.08 28.26
CA SER A 193 49.46 -34.26 29.12
C SER A 193 48.10 -34.94 29.33
N GLN A 194 47.46 -34.71 30.47
CA GLN A 194 46.15 -35.30 30.77
C GLN A 194 45.05 -34.63 29.93
N VAL A 195 44.15 -35.41 29.32
CA VAL A 195 43.05 -34.89 28.48
C VAL A 195 42.14 -33.92 29.23
N ASN A 196 41.96 -34.13 30.54
CA ASN A 196 41.14 -33.28 31.41
C ASN A 196 41.70 -31.85 31.57
N SER A 197 42.93 -31.57 31.12
CA SER A 197 43.48 -30.21 31.14
C SER A 197 42.99 -29.34 29.98
N ILE A 198 42.22 -29.90 29.04
CA ILE A 198 41.67 -29.18 27.89
C ILE A 198 40.27 -28.70 28.25
N ALA A 199 40.01 -27.41 28.03
CA ALA A 199 38.68 -26.86 28.18
C ALA A 199 37.73 -27.45 27.13
N PRO A 200 36.58 -28.02 27.53
CA PRO A 200 35.58 -28.53 26.59
C PRO A 200 35.08 -27.43 25.66
N SER A 201 34.68 -27.79 24.44
CA SER A 201 34.08 -26.83 23.50
C SER A 201 32.86 -26.14 24.14
N PRO A 202 32.76 -24.80 24.04
CA PRO A 202 31.58 -24.05 24.51
C PRO A 202 30.32 -24.35 23.70
N LEU A 203 30.46 -24.98 22.52
CA LEU A 203 29.37 -25.38 21.63
C LEU A 203 29.24 -26.90 21.66
N ASN A 204 28.07 -27.40 22.07
CA ASN A 204 27.75 -28.83 22.16
C ASN A 204 26.38 -29.11 21.53
N PRO A 205 26.23 -30.17 20.69
CA PRO A 205 24.96 -30.52 20.04
C PRO A 205 23.83 -30.93 21.00
N ILE A 206 24.12 -31.18 22.28
CA ILE A 206 23.15 -31.56 23.31
C ILE A 206 22.49 -30.32 23.94
N ILE A 207 23.11 -29.14 23.84
CA ILE A 207 22.57 -27.91 24.41
C ILE A 207 21.50 -27.35 23.48
N ALA A 208 20.31 -27.07 24.04
CA ALA A 208 19.23 -26.42 23.30
C ALA A 208 19.69 -25.04 22.79
N PHE A 209 19.53 -24.81 21.48
CA PHE A 209 19.88 -23.54 20.88
C PHE A 209 18.94 -22.43 21.35
N VAL A 210 19.51 -21.33 21.84
CA VAL A 210 18.79 -20.12 22.23
C VAL A 210 19.38 -18.95 21.44
N PRO A 211 18.63 -18.34 20.51
CA PRO A 211 19.11 -17.19 19.75
C PRO A 211 19.42 -16.01 20.68
N ALA A 212 20.39 -15.18 20.28
CA ALA A 212 20.69 -13.96 21.02
C ALA A 212 19.46 -13.03 21.04
N THR A 213 19.22 -12.37 22.18
CA THR A 213 18.08 -11.45 22.33
C THR A 213 18.12 -10.28 21.35
N THR A 214 19.33 -9.85 20.96
CA THR A 214 19.56 -8.84 19.92
C THR A 214 19.04 -9.30 18.56
N ASP A 215 19.31 -10.57 18.22
CA ASP A 215 18.98 -11.15 16.92
C ASP A 215 17.47 -11.33 16.77
N VAL A 216 16.80 -11.77 17.85
CA VAL A 216 15.33 -11.85 17.90
C VAL A 216 14.70 -10.47 17.72
N ARG A 217 15.24 -9.42 18.37
CA ARG A 217 14.74 -8.04 18.24
C ARG A 217 14.94 -7.48 16.82
N VAL A 218 16.13 -7.63 16.25
CA VAL A 218 16.44 -7.15 14.89
C VAL A 218 15.57 -7.85 13.86
N ASN A 219 15.53 -9.19 13.89
CA ASN A 219 14.67 -9.94 12.98
C ASN A 219 13.20 -9.58 13.17
N GLY A 220 12.71 -9.46 14.41
CA GLY A 220 11.34 -9.04 14.70
C GLY A 220 10.99 -7.67 14.09
N LEU A 221 11.88 -6.67 14.23
CA LEU A 221 11.70 -5.34 13.62
C LEU A 221 11.66 -5.41 12.09
N TRP A 222 12.56 -6.17 11.48
CA TRP A 222 12.64 -6.29 10.02
C TRP A 222 11.52 -7.12 9.41
N PHE A 223 11.10 -8.22 10.04
CA PHE A 223 9.89 -8.95 9.63
C PHE A 223 8.65 -8.07 9.73
N THR A 224 8.51 -7.29 10.80
CA THR A 224 7.38 -6.36 10.97
C THR A 224 7.41 -5.27 9.90
N SER A 225 8.58 -4.68 9.64
CA SER A 225 8.78 -3.71 8.56
C SER A 225 8.39 -4.28 7.19
N LEU A 226 8.87 -5.49 6.89
CA LEU A 226 8.56 -6.18 5.64
C LEU A 226 7.06 -6.46 5.50
N PHE A 227 6.42 -6.92 6.57
CA PHE A 227 4.98 -7.19 6.59
C PHE A 227 4.14 -5.92 6.33
N LEU A 228 4.45 -4.82 7.01
CA LEU A 228 3.75 -3.54 6.81
C LEU A 228 3.94 -3.01 5.39
N SER A 229 5.15 -3.12 4.85
CA SER A 229 5.45 -2.74 3.46
C SER A 229 4.67 -3.58 2.46
N LEU A 230 4.66 -4.91 2.63
CA LEU A 230 3.92 -5.81 1.74
C LEU A 230 2.41 -5.62 1.84
N THR A 231 1.88 -5.29 3.02
CA THR A 231 0.44 -5.02 3.22
C THR A 231 -0.01 -3.75 2.50
N THR A 232 0.90 -2.81 2.29
CA THR A 232 0.60 -1.57 1.53
C THR A 232 0.23 -1.88 0.07
N ALA A 233 0.83 -2.90 -0.54
CA ALA A 233 0.58 -3.26 -1.94
C ALA A 233 -0.87 -3.72 -2.25
N PRO A 234 -1.46 -4.73 -1.56
CA PRO A 234 -2.84 -5.13 -1.82
C PRO A 234 -3.83 -4.01 -1.47
N VAL A 235 -3.58 -3.21 -0.42
CA VAL A 235 -4.43 -2.06 -0.09
C VAL A 235 -4.36 -1.01 -1.20
N ALA A 236 -3.18 -0.72 -1.75
CA ALA A 236 -3.00 0.18 -2.89
C ALA A 236 -3.78 -0.29 -4.12
N VAL A 237 -3.79 -1.61 -4.40
CA VAL A 237 -4.56 -2.19 -5.50
C VAL A 237 -6.07 -2.04 -5.25
N LEU A 238 -6.56 -2.31 -4.04
CA LEU A 238 -7.98 -2.10 -3.69
C LEU A 238 -8.40 -0.64 -3.84
N VAL A 239 -7.58 0.29 -3.37
CA VAL A 239 -7.80 1.73 -3.54
C VAL A 239 -7.95 2.10 -5.01
N LYS A 240 -7.08 1.59 -5.89
CA LYS A 240 -7.20 1.82 -7.33
C LYS A 240 -8.51 1.28 -7.90
N GLN A 241 -8.94 0.09 -7.47
CA GLN A 241 -10.21 -0.48 -7.90
C GLN A 241 -11.40 0.39 -7.46
N TRP A 242 -11.38 0.89 -6.23
CA TRP A 242 -12.43 1.81 -5.73
C TRP A 242 -12.45 3.13 -6.49
N LEU A 243 -11.29 3.71 -6.76
CA LEU A 243 -11.16 4.93 -7.56
C LEU A 243 -11.64 4.74 -9.01
N HIS A 244 -11.32 3.60 -9.61
CA HIS A 244 -11.78 3.27 -10.96
C HIS A 244 -13.31 3.15 -11.01
N HIS A 245 -13.90 2.36 -10.09
CA HIS A 245 -15.35 2.19 -10.01
C HIS A 245 -16.08 3.49 -9.64
N TYR A 246 -15.43 4.40 -8.91
CA TYR A 246 -16.00 5.71 -8.58
C TYR A 246 -16.27 6.55 -9.84
N VAL A 247 -15.29 6.61 -10.76
CA VAL A 247 -15.35 7.43 -11.98
C VAL A 247 -16.19 6.80 -13.10
N ASP A 248 -16.48 5.51 -13.02
CA ASP A 248 -17.27 4.80 -14.04
C ASP A 248 -18.76 5.19 -13.98
N LEU A 249 -19.13 6.30 -14.63
CA LEU A 249 -20.50 6.81 -14.61
C LEU A 249 -21.43 5.95 -15.48
N PRO A 250 -22.60 5.52 -14.96
CA PRO A 250 -23.58 4.80 -15.78
C PRO A 250 -24.22 5.71 -16.83
N PHE A 251 -24.73 5.10 -17.91
CA PHE A 251 -25.53 5.77 -18.94
C PHE A 251 -26.87 6.24 -18.36
N GLY A 252 -27.34 7.43 -18.77
CA GLY A 252 -28.61 7.99 -18.33
C GLY A 252 -28.74 9.48 -18.59
N THR A 253 -29.85 10.07 -18.13
CA THR A 253 -30.05 11.52 -18.22
C THR A 253 -29.04 12.27 -17.32
N PRO A 254 -28.68 13.54 -17.64
CA PRO A 254 -27.77 14.34 -16.82
C PRO A 254 -28.16 14.39 -15.33
N ARG A 255 -29.47 14.45 -15.04
CA ARG A 255 -30.01 14.38 -13.68
C ARG A 255 -29.71 13.06 -12.96
N GLU A 256 -29.95 11.93 -13.60
CA GLU A 256 -29.71 10.60 -13.03
C GLU A 256 -28.21 10.35 -12.79
N ARG A 257 -27.37 10.78 -13.73
CA ARG A 257 -25.91 10.72 -13.61
C ARG A 257 -25.41 11.58 -12.45
N SER A 258 -25.93 12.80 -12.32
CA SER A 258 -25.62 13.71 -11.22
C SER A 258 -25.99 13.13 -9.85
N PHE A 259 -27.18 12.55 -9.71
CA PHE A 259 -27.58 11.91 -8.45
C PHE A 259 -26.76 10.67 -8.13
N THR A 260 -26.47 9.83 -9.11
CA THR A 260 -25.66 8.62 -8.91
C THR A 260 -24.25 8.99 -8.47
N ARG A 261 -23.63 9.98 -9.12
CA ARG A 261 -22.32 10.51 -8.73
C ARG A 261 -22.36 11.08 -7.32
N HIS A 262 -23.37 11.88 -6.99
CA HIS A 262 -23.50 12.46 -5.65
C HIS A 262 -23.65 11.38 -4.58
N PHE A 263 -24.46 10.35 -4.83
CA PHE A 263 -24.60 9.20 -3.94
C PHE A 263 -23.26 8.47 -3.72
N ARG A 264 -22.50 8.24 -4.80
CA ARG A 264 -21.17 7.62 -4.72
C ARG A 264 -20.18 8.49 -3.97
N TYR A 265 -20.18 9.81 -4.19
CA TYR A 265 -19.34 10.76 -3.47
C TYR A 265 -19.67 10.77 -1.98
N ALA A 266 -20.94 10.84 -1.62
CA ALA A 266 -21.40 10.75 -0.23
C ALA A 266 -20.99 9.42 0.42
N GLY A 267 -21.03 8.32 -0.34
CA GLY A 267 -20.48 7.03 0.09
C GLY A 267 -18.97 7.10 0.32
N PHE A 268 -18.21 7.64 -0.64
CA PHE A 268 -16.76 7.78 -0.58
C PHE A 268 -16.30 8.57 0.64
N GLU A 269 -17.03 9.64 0.97
CA GLU A 269 -16.81 10.47 2.17
C GLU A 269 -17.22 9.72 3.45
N LYS A 270 -18.41 9.12 3.49
CA LYS A 270 -18.91 8.36 4.64
C LYS A 270 -18.00 7.18 5.03
N TRP A 271 -17.45 6.48 4.05
CA TRP A 271 -16.51 5.36 4.25
C TRP A 271 -15.05 5.80 4.35
N HIS A 272 -14.79 7.11 4.35
CA HIS A 272 -13.47 7.71 4.58
C HIS A 272 -12.39 7.17 3.64
N VAL A 273 -12.71 6.95 2.36
CA VAL A 273 -11.75 6.36 1.41
C VAL A 273 -10.51 7.25 1.24
N GLN A 274 -10.68 8.58 1.27
CA GLN A 274 -9.55 9.54 1.25
C GLN A 274 -8.61 9.37 2.46
N VAL A 275 -9.16 9.03 3.62
CA VAL A 275 -8.36 8.75 4.82
C VAL A 275 -7.55 7.47 4.62
N ILE A 276 -8.15 6.44 4.04
CA ILE A 276 -7.42 5.20 3.72
C ILE A 276 -6.25 5.51 2.78
N ILE A 277 -6.48 6.29 1.71
CA ILE A 277 -5.45 6.75 0.77
C ILE A 277 -4.32 7.50 1.50
N GLY A 278 -4.68 8.40 2.43
CA GLY A 278 -3.71 9.13 3.25
C GLY A 278 -2.95 8.28 4.25
N LEU A 279 -3.47 7.11 4.67
CA LEU A 279 -2.83 6.22 5.62
C LEU A 279 -1.77 5.31 4.99
N LEU A 280 -1.84 5.01 3.68
CA LEU A 280 -0.85 4.13 3.05
C LEU A 280 0.59 4.69 3.16
N PRO A 281 0.86 5.98 2.86
CA PRO A 281 2.19 6.55 3.06
C PRO A 281 2.66 6.48 4.52
N VAL A 282 1.75 6.61 5.50
CA VAL A 282 2.07 6.50 6.93
C VAL A 282 2.56 5.09 7.26
N LEU A 283 1.86 4.06 6.78
CA LEU A 283 2.28 2.66 6.97
C LEU A 283 3.69 2.45 6.43
N MET A 284 4.00 3.01 5.26
CA MET A 284 5.34 2.92 4.67
C MET A 284 6.41 3.66 5.47
N HIS A 285 6.10 4.85 6.01
CA HIS A 285 7.04 5.58 6.88
C HIS A 285 7.29 4.86 8.21
N ILE A 286 6.28 4.20 8.78
CA ILE A 286 6.41 3.36 9.97
C ILE A 286 7.29 2.14 9.64
N ALA A 287 7.05 1.48 8.51
CA ALA A 287 7.89 0.36 8.06
C ALA A 287 9.36 0.78 7.94
N LEU A 288 9.61 1.91 7.27
CA LEU A 288 10.96 2.48 7.16
C LEU A 288 11.60 2.79 8.52
N ALA A 289 10.81 3.28 9.49
CA ALA A 289 11.31 3.61 10.82
C ALA A 289 11.74 2.35 11.58
N LEU A 290 10.94 1.28 11.50
CA LEU A 290 11.25 -0.01 12.09
C LEU A 290 12.50 -0.63 11.46
N PHE A 291 12.65 -0.53 10.13
CA PHE A 291 13.83 -0.99 9.43
C PHE A 291 15.10 -0.27 9.87
N LEU A 292 15.07 1.07 9.91
CA LEU A 292 16.22 1.88 10.32
C LEU A 292 16.58 1.66 11.80
N SER A 293 15.58 1.51 12.67
CA SER A 293 15.81 1.12 14.07
C SER A 293 16.51 -0.23 14.19
N GLY A 294 16.04 -1.24 13.44
CA GLY A 294 16.69 -2.55 13.37
C GLY A 294 18.13 -2.46 12.83
N LEU A 295 18.37 -1.59 11.83
CA LEU A 295 19.70 -1.36 11.26
C LEU A 295 20.67 -0.75 12.28
N VAL A 296 20.22 0.22 13.09
CA VAL A 296 21.04 0.80 14.18
C VAL A 296 21.45 -0.27 15.17
N ILE A 297 20.51 -1.13 15.61
CA ILE A 297 20.77 -2.20 16.57
C ILE A 297 21.72 -3.25 15.96
N PHE A 298 21.49 -3.66 14.72
CA PHE A 298 22.32 -4.63 14.01
C PHE A 298 23.78 -4.18 13.86
N LEU A 299 24.01 -2.89 13.64
CA LEU A 299 25.36 -2.35 13.43
C LEU A 299 26.18 -2.15 14.70
N GLN A 300 25.55 -2.13 15.88
CA GLN A 300 26.25 -1.96 17.16
C GLN A 300 27.38 -3.00 17.37
N PRO A 301 27.12 -4.32 17.30
CA PRO A 301 28.17 -5.32 17.49
C PRO A 301 29.20 -5.34 16.35
N LEU A 302 28.83 -4.92 15.14
CA LEU A 302 29.74 -4.88 13.99
C LEU A 302 30.76 -3.74 14.12
N ARG A 303 30.26 -2.49 14.20
CA ARG A 303 31.07 -1.28 14.35
C ARG A 303 30.20 -0.16 14.93
N ALA A 304 30.42 0.15 16.20
CA ALA A 304 29.70 1.22 16.90
C ALA A 304 29.73 2.58 16.18
N ALA A 305 30.84 2.93 15.51
CA ALA A 305 30.95 4.18 14.75
C ALA A 305 29.90 4.28 13.61
N LEU A 306 29.68 3.19 12.86
CA LEU A 306 28.68 3.17 11.79
C LEU A 306 27.26 3.26 12.35
N SER A 307 26.99 2.58 13.46
CA SER A 307 25.70 2.64 14.14
C SER A 307 25.37 4.06 14.61
N TRP A 308 26.34 4.78 15.20
CA TRP A 308 26.13 6.17 15.62
C TRP A 308 25.88 7.13 14.45
N ILE A 309 26.60 6.97 13.34
CA ILE A 309 26.39 7.77 12.13
C ILE A 309 24.98 7.57 11.58
N ILE A 310 24.54 6.31 11.45
CA ILE A 310 23.20 5.99 10.94
C ILE A 310 22.12 6.46 11.92
N CYS A 311 22.31 6.26 13.22
CA CYS A 311 21.39 6.75 14.25
C CYS A 311 21.21 8.27 14.19
N ALA A 312 22.30 9.03 14.10
CA ALA A 312 22.25 10.49 13.97
C ALA A 312 21.50 10.92 12.70
N GLY A 313 21.77 10.27 11.56
CA GLY A 313 21.05 10.52 10.31
C GLY A 313 19.56 10.20 10.41
N THR A 314 19.20 9.05 10.98
CA THR A 314 17.80 8.65 11.20
C THR A 314 17.07 9.64 12.10
N VAL A 315 17.66 10.01 13.24
CA VAL A 315 17.07 10.99 14.17
C VAL A 315 16.87 12.33 13.49
N LEU A 316 17.85 12.82 12.71
CA LEU A 316 17.74 14.08 11.99
C LEU A 316 16.58 14.08 10.99
N VAL A 317 16.48 13.05 10.14
CA VAL A 317 15.43 12.94 9.12
C VAL A 317 14.05 12.82 9.76
N TYR A 318 13.87 11.97 10.77
CA TYR A 318 12.57 11.84 11.44
C TYR A 318 12.20 13.08 12.25
N THR A 319 13.18 13.79 12.81
CA THR A 319 12.92 15.08 13.46
C THR A 319 12.41 16.10 12.45
N ALA A 320 13.04 16.21 11.28
CA ALA A 320 12.57 17.08 10.20
C ALA A 320 11.14 16.70 9.76
N TYR A 321 10.87 15.42 9.57
CA TYR A 321 9.53 14.91 9.22
C TYR A 321 8.47 15.28 10.28
N VAL A 322 8.78 15.12 11.57
CA VAL A 322 7.86 15.51 12.66
C VAL A 322 7.66 17.03 12.68
N VAL A 323 8.71 17.82 12.44
CA VAL A 323 8.59 19.27 12.33
C VAL A 323 7.68 19.66 11.17
N GLU A 324 7.82 19.03 10.00
CA GLU A 324 6.96 19.26 8.83
C GLU A 324 5.48 18.94 9.10
N ILE A 325 5.18 17.95 9.96
CA ILE A 325 3.80 17.65 10.38
C ILE A 325 3.26 18.68 11.38
N ILE A 326 4.11 19.17 12.29
CA ILE A 326 3.70 20.10 13.35
C ILE A 326 3.58 21.54 12.81
N LEU A 327 4.41 21.94 11.86
CA LEU A 327 4.50 23.31 11.38
C LEU A 327 3.18 23.85 10.80
N PRO A 328 2.40 23.11 9.98
CA PRO A 328 1.09 23.54 9.49
C PRO A 328 0.02 23.63 10.59
N ILE A 329 0.18 22.89 11.69
CA ILE A 329 -0.73 22.93 12.84
C ILE A 329 -0.53 24.23 13.63
N ILE A 330 0.71 24.71 13.72
CA ILE A 330 1.06 25.96 14.42
C ILE A 330 0.80 27.17 13.53
N PHE A 331 1.18 27.08 12.24
CA PHE A 331 1.09 28.16 11.26
C PHE A 331 0.19 27.75 10.09
N PRO A 332 -1.08 28.17 10.07
CA PRO A 332 -2.03 27.83 9.00
C PRO A 332 -1.63 28.34 7.61
N GLU A 333 -0.74 29.34 7.54
CA GLU A 333 -0.21 29.93 6.30
C GLU A 333 0.93 29.10 5.67
N CYS A 334 1.34 28.01 6.34
CA CYS A 334 2.50 27.23 5.93
C CYS A 334 2.18 26.30 4.74
N PRO A 335 3.02 26.26 3.68
CA PRO A 335 2.75 25.47 2.47
C PRO A 335 2.94 23.95 2.65
N TYR A 336 3.48 23.48 3.79
CA TYR A 336 3.73 22.05 4.05
C TYR A 336 2.49 21.26 4.44
N ARG A 337 1.30 21.69 4.00
CA ARG A 337 0.05 21.00 4.34
C ARG A 337 0.01 19.64 3.65
N THR A 338 0.21 18.59 4.43
CA THR A 338 0.06 17.20 3.98
C THR A 338 -1.33 16.68 4.36
N PRO A 339 -1.87 15.68 3.64
CA PRO A 339 -3.13 15.02 4.05
C PRO A 339 -3.04 14.41 5.46
N LEU A 340 -1.83 14.14 5.95
CA LEU A 340 -1.57 13.73 7.32
C LEU A 340 -1.87 14.82 8.34
N CYS A 341 -1.68 16.09 7.98
CA CYS A 341 -2.01 17.22 8.87
C CYS A 341 -3.51 17.26 9.15
N ASP A 342 -4.36 16.99 8.16
CA ASP A 342 -5.81 16.97 8.35
C ASP A 342 -6.24 15.77 9.22
N LEU A 343 -5.64 14.60 9.01
CA LEU A 343 -5.86 13.41 9.86
C LEU A 343 -5.44 13.69 11.31
N VAL A 344 -4.24 14.24 11.50
CA VAL A 344 -3.67 14.56 12.81
C VAL A 344 -4.49 15.67 13.47
N TYR A 345 -4.97 16.67 12.74
CA TYR A 345 -5.86 17.72 13.26
C TYR A 345 -7.20 17.15 13.73
N ILE A 346 -7.81 16.24 12.95
CA ILE A 346 -9.06 15.56 13.33
C ILE A 346 -8.84 14.67 14.57
N SER A 347 -7.76 13.89 14.60
CA SER A 347 -7.40 13.07 15.77
C SER A 347 -7.08 13.92 17.00
N LEU A 348 -6.32 15.02 16.85
CA LEU A 348 -6.07 15.97 17.94
C LEU A 348 -7.38 16.58 18.43
N ARG A 349 -8.29 16.99 17.54
CA ARG A 349 -9.58 17.57 17.95
C ARG A 349 -10.46 16.57 18.71
N HIS A 350 -10.41 15.30 18.35
CA HIS A 350 -11.14 14.24 19.04
C HIS A 350 -10.50 13.81 20.37
N ILE A 351 -9.18 13.83 20.47
CA ILE A 351 -8.42 13.50 21.70
C ILE A 351 -8.36 14.71 22.65
N ILE A 352 -8.43 15.93 22.11
CA ILE A 352 -8.35 17.20 22.83
C ILE A 352 -9.70 17.96 22.80
N PRO A 353 -10.80 17.43 23.38
CA PRO A 353 -11.89 18.27 23.84
C PRO A 353 -11.59 18.95 25.19
N ARG A 354 -10.40 18.74 25.79
CA ARG A 354 -10.07 19.14 27.18
C ARG A 354 -8.79 19.96 27.36
N VAL A 355 -8.29 20.65 26.34
CA VAL A 355 -7.20 21.63 26.55
C VAL A 355 -7.68 22.99 26.07
N THR A 356 -8.21 23.78 27.00
CA THR A 356 -8.47 25.22 26.80
C THR A 356 -7.13 25.95 26.81
N TRP A 357 -6.69 26.41 25.64
CA TRP A 357 -5.44 27.17 25.51
C TRP A 357 -5.73 28.67 25.64
N GLU A 358 -5.93 29.12 26.88
CA GLU A 358 -6.41 30.48 27.20
C GLU A 358 -5.46 31.62 26.79
N HIS A 359 -4.16 31.34 26.60
CA HIS A 359 -3.14 32.38 26.40
C HIS A 359 -2.35 32.21 25.10
N LYS A 360 -3.05 31.80 24.02
CA LYS A 360 -2.46 31.59 22.69
C LYS A 360 -1.76 32.86 22.17
N ASP A 361 -2.34 34.04 22.39
CA ASP A 361 -1.84 35.30 21.84
C ASP A 361 -0.52 35.75 22.50
N MET A 362 -0.38 35.59 23.82
CA MET A 362 0.87 35.90 24.54
C MET A 362 2.02 34.95 24.17
N PHE A 363 1.72 33.71 23.79
CA PHE A 363 2.75 32.79 23.31
C PHE A 363 3.34 33.26 21.98
N PHE A 364 2.50 33.74 21.06
CA PHE A 364 2.94 34.26 19.77
C PHE A 364 3.73 35.57 19.88
N ASP A 365 3.31 36.49 20.75
CA ASP A 365 4.07 37.73 21.03
C ASP A 365 5.47 37.43 21.60
N LEU A 366 5.56 36.46 22.53
CA LEU A 366 6.83 36.06 23.13
C LEU A 366 7.75 35.31 22.17
N TYR A 367 7.19 34.59 21.18
CA TYR A 367 7.94 33.97 20.09
C TYR A 367 8.54 35.02 19.15
N GLN A 368 7.73 36.01 18.76
CA GLN A 368 8.17 37.07 17.86
C GLN A 368 9.25 37.96 18.50
N GLN A 369 9.28 38.03 19.83
CA GLN A 369 10.29 38.76 20.61
C GLN A 369 11.52 37.92 21.01
N GLY A 370 11.59 36.63 20.65
CA GLY A 370 12.77 35.78 20.88
C GLY A 370 12.98 35.32 22.35
N TYR A 371 11.98 35.44 23.22
CA TYR A 371 12.09 35.08 24.64
C TYR A 371 11.68 33.61 24.91
N PHE A 372 12.50 32.67 24.45
CA PHE A 372 12.24 31.22 24.58
C PHE A 372 12.04 30.72 26.02
N ARG A 373 12.66 31.35 27.02
CA ARG A 373 12.54 30.93 28.43
C ARG A 373 11.19 31.32 29.06
N ALA A 374 10.52 32.34 28.54
CA ALA A 374 9.18 32.75 28.96
C ALA A 374 8.10 31.93 28.25
N MET A 375 8.36 31.52 27.01
CA MET A 375 7.49 30.67 26.20
C MET A 375 7.06 29.37 26.92
N PHE A 376 8.00 28.70 27.61
CA PHE A 376 7.70 27.45 28.32
C PHE A 376 6.69 27.60 29.48
N ARG A 377 6.48 28.81 30.00
CA ARG A 377 5.46 29.08 31.03
C ARG A 377 4.04 29.19 30.47
N HIS A 378 3.90 29.39 29.16
CA HIS A 378 2.62 29.54 28.47
C HIS A 378 2.26 28.32 27.60
N LEU A 379 2.98 27.20 27.78
CA LEU A 379 2.57 25.92 27.20
C LEU A 379 1.17 25.53 27.73
N PRO A 380 0.37 24.80 26.91
CA PRO A 380 -0.93 24.33 27.32
C PRO A 380 -0.81 23.49 28.60
N ARG A 381 -1.47 23.95 29.68
CA ARG A 381 -1.59 23.14 30.90
C ARG A 381 -2.66 22.08 30.66
N VAL A 382 -2.22 20.84 30.60
CA VAL A 382 -3.10 19.68 30.72
C VAL A 382 -3.58 19.65 32.18
N HIS A 383 -4.85 19.99 32.42
CA HIS A 383 -5.50 19.62 33.67
C HIS A 383 -5.83 18.12 33.59
N ALA A 384 -5.31 17.35 34.54
CA ALA A 384 -5.57 15.91 34.67
C ALA A 384 -7.05 15.62 34.94
#